data_AF-A0A7J7G2G4-F1
#
_entry.id   AF-A0A7J7G2G4-F1
#
_cell.length_a   1.000
_cell.length_b   1.000
_cell.length_c   1.000
_cell.angle_alpha   90.00
_cell.angle_beta   90.00
_cell.angle_gamma   90.00
#
_symmetry.space_group_name_H-M   'P 1'
#
loop_
_entity.id
_entity.type
_entity.pdbx_description
1 polymer ?
#
loop_
_entity_poly.entity_id
_entity_poly.type
_entity_poly.pdbx_seq_one_letter_code
_entity_poly.pdbx_strand_id
1 'polypeptide(L)'
;MEVRSPTIPQLPQQKELYSYLIPYHAKLVGESFLGRKRPVYECTDAQVEAAKGFLGVLRSYLDSLCSNLRSHTITNVQSNDDKVSLLLKESFLESFPSRDRPFMKHFVDTQLFSVHTDLVLSFFQKE
;
A
#
# COMPACT_ATOMS: atom_id res chain seq x y z
N MET A 1 19.88 30.95 0.45
CA MET A 1 19.14 29.85 -0.20
C MET A 1 18.19 29.29 0.84
N GLU A 2 16.90 29.54 0.69
CA GLU A 2 15.89 28.97 1.59
C GLU A 2 15.71 27.49 1.22
N VAL A 3 16.09 26.58 2.11
CA VAL A 3 15.91 25.14 1.92
C VAL A 3 14.44 24.83 2.15
N ARG A 4 13.64 24.79 1.08
CA ARG A 4 12.28 24.25 1.16
C ARG A 4 12.41 22.77 1.54
N SER A 5 11.97 22.42 2.73
CA SER A 5 11.87 21.03 3.16
C SER A 5 11.06 20.26 2.10
N PRO A 6 11.51 19.09 1.64
CA PRO A 6 10.75 18.33 0.65
C PRO A 6 9.38 17.99 1.24
N THR A 7 8.32 18.54 0.64
CA THR A 7 6.95 18.22 1.01
C THR A 7 6.68 16.76 0.68
N ILE A 8 6.27 15.99 1.68
CA ILE A 8 5.85 14.59 1.49
C ILE A 8 4.74 14.57 0.44
N PRO A 9 4.90 13.83 -0.67
CA PRO A 9 3.88 13.80 -1.70
C PRO A 9 2.59 13.17 -1.19
N GLN A 10 1.46 13.67 -1.68
CA GLN A 10 0.15 13.21 -1.24
C GLN A 10 -0.17 11.82 -1.77
N LEU A 11 -0.86 11.05 -0.94
CA LEU A 11 -1.41 9.75 -1.29
C LEU A 11 -2.45 9.89 -2.43
N PRO A 12 -2.44 9.02 -3.45
CA PRO A 12 -3.55 8.91 -4.38
C PRO A 12 -4.88 8.76 -3.62
N GLN A 13 -5.92 9.51 -4.01
CA GLN A 13 -7.24 9.42 -3.36
C GLN A 13 -7.23 9.66 -1.82
N GLN A 14 -6.27 10.44 -1.30
CA GLN A 14 -6.10 10.66 0.15
C GLN A 14 -7.40 10.97 0.91
N LYS A 15 -8.25 11.85 0.38
CA LYS A 15 -9.51 12.24 1.06
C LYS A 15 -10.45 11.05 1.29
N GLU A 16 -10.56 10.19 0.29
CA GLU A 16 -11.40 8.99 0.35
C GLU A 16 -10.81 7.97 1.34
N LEU A 17 -9.51 7.71 1.25
CA LEU A 17 -8.80 6.84 2.21
C LEU A 17 -9.03 7.31 3.65
N TYR A 18 -8.91 8.61 3.91
CA TYR A 18 -9.16 9.17 5.24
C TYR A 18 -10.60 8.94 5.69
N SER A 19 -11.59 9.10 4.80
CA SER A 19 -13.00 8.86 5.15
C SER A 19 -13.26 7.43 5.62
N TYR A 20 -12.57 6.44 5.05
CA TYR A 20 -12.67 5.04 5.47
C TYR A 20 -11.85 4.73 6.74
N LEU A 21 -10.73 5.42 6.97
CA LEU A 21 -9.88 5.19 8.15
C LEU A 21 -10.39 5.88 9.42
N ILE A 22 -11.05 7.04 9.30
CA ILE A 22 -11.50 7.87 10.42
C ILE A 22 -12.32 7.11 11.48
N PRO A 23 -13.32 6.28 11.12
CA PRO A 23 -14.13 5.56 12.12
C PRO A 23 -13.29 4.63 12.99
N TYR A 24 -12.34 3.91 12.39
CA TYR A 24 -11.45 3.00 13.11
C TYR A 24 -10.42 3.77 13.94
N HIS A 25 -9.86 4.85 13.40
CA HIS A 25 -8.94 5.73 14.12
C HIS A 25 -9.62 6.34 15.35
N ALA A 26 -10.84 6.87 15.22
CA ALA A 26 -11.60 7.44 16.32
C ALA A 26 -11.83 6.42 17.45
N LYS A 27 -12.16 5.17 17.09
CA LYS A 27 -12.32 4.08 18.05
C LYS A 27 -11.01 3.74 18.77
N LEU A 28 -9.89 3.64 18.05
CA LEU A 28 -8.57 3.37 18.63
C LEU A 28 -8.14 4.49 19.59
N VAL A 29 -8.34 5.75 19.22
CA VAL A 29 -8.00 6.91 20.08
C VAL A 29 -8.91 6.98 21.31
N GLY A 30 -10.21 6.74 21.13
CA GLY A 30 -11.18 6.70 22.23
C GLY A 30 -10.81 5.65 23.28
N GLU A 31 -10.54 4.41 22.85
CA GLU A 31 -10.09 3.35 23.76
C GLU A 31 -8.76 3.67 24.43
N SER A 32 -7.83 4.33 23.73
CA SER A 32 -6.54 4.76 24.31
C SER A 32 -6.73 5.81 25.41
N PHE A 33 -7.71 6.70 25.28
CA PHE A 33 -8.04 7.70 26.30
C PHE A 33 -8.67 7.06 27.55
N LEU A 34 -9.58 6.11 27.35
CA LEU A 34 -10.21 5.34 28.43
C LEU A 34 -9.24 4.35 29.09
N GLY A 35 -8.21 3.94 28.35
CA GLY A 35 -7.16 3.00 28.76
C GLY A 35 -6.04 3.60 29.61
N ARG A 36 -6.06 4.88 29.97
CA ARG A 36 -4.96 5.55 30.74
C ARG A 36 -4.62 4.93 32.10
N LYS A 37 -5.43 3.99 32.61
CA LYS A 37 -5.16 3.21 33.84
C LYS A 37 -4.71 1.77 33.60
N ARG A 38 -4.64 1.32 32.34
CA ARG A 38 -4.25 -0.04 31.96
C ARG A 38 -2.80 -0.08 31.51
N PRO A 39 -2.09 -1.20 31.72
CA PRO A 39 -0.77 -1.40 31.13
C PRO A 39 -0.85 -1.30 29.60
N VAL A 40 0.11 -0.61 28.98
CA VAL A 40 0.12 -0.31 27.53
C VAL A 40 0.13 -1.59 26.66
N TYR A 41 0.53 -2.74 27.20
CA TYR A 41 0.56 -4.02 26.48
C TYR A 41 -0.81 -4.73 26.42
N GLU A 42 -1.82 -4.27 27.16
CA GLU A 42 -3.15 -4.89 27.16
C GLU A 42 -4.04 -4.27 26.07
N CYS A 43 -4.23 -5.02 24.98
CA CYS A 43 -5.21 -4.69 23.94
C CYS A 43 -6.59 -5.22 24.33
N THR A 44 -7.59 -4.35 24.27
CA THR A 44 -9.00 -4.75 24.36
C THR A 44 -9.50 -5.38 23.06
N ASP A 45 -10.53 -6.22 23.13
CA ASP A 45 -11.21 -6.75 21.93
C ASP A 45 -11.68 -5.63 21.00
N ALA A 46 -12.15 -4.52 21.57
CA ALA A 46 -12.57 -3.34 20.82
C ALA A 46 -11.41 -2.71 20.03
N GLN A 47 -10.21 -2.62 20.61
CA GLN A 47 -9.00 -2.15 19.93
C GLN A 47 -8.53 -3.13 18.86
N VAL A 48 -8.56 -4.43 19.15
CA VAL A 48 -8.19 -5.48 18.19
C VAL A 48 -9.07 -5.41 16.94
N GLU A 49 -10.39 -5.34 17.11
CA GLU A 49 -11.32 -5.24 15.98
C GLU A 49 -11.18 -3.92 15.23
N ALA A 50 -10.96 -2.80 15.92
CA ALA A 50 -10.71 -1.52 15.26
C ALA A 50 -9.41 -1.54 14.45
N ALA A 51 -8.34 -2.13 14.99
CA ALA A 51 -7.05 -2.26 14.32
C ALA A 51 -7.15 -3.17 13.09
N LYS A 52 -7.85 -4.31 13.18
CA LYS A 52 -8.12 -5.18 12.03
C LYS A 52 -8.86 -4.44 10.92
N GLY A 53 -9.91 -3.68 11.26
CA GLY A 53 -10.64 -2.86 10.30
C GLY A 53 -9.78 -1.78 9.65
N PHE A 54 -8.99 -1.05 10.45
CA PHE A 54 -8.05 -0.05 9.95
C PHE A 54 -7.03 -0.64 8.96
N LEU A 55 -6.41 -1.77 9.34
CA LEU A 55 -5.44 -2.48 8.49
C LEU A 55 -6.10 -3.07 7.24
N GLY A 56 -7.35 -3.52 7.35
CA GLY A 56 -8.14 -3.99 6.21
C GLY A 56 -8.34 -2.89 5.16
N VAL A 57 -8.78 -1.71 5.58
CA VAL A 57 -8.91 -0.54 4.70
C VAL A 57 -7.57 -0.18 4.05
N LEU A 58 -6.49 -0.11 4.84
CA LEU A 58 -5.18 0.25 4.32
C LEU A 58 -4.67 -0.80 3.32
N ARG A 59 -4.87 -2.08 3.60
CA ARG A 59 -4.50 -3.17 2.69
C ARG A 59 -5.27 -3.08 1.38
N SER A 60 -6.60 -2.95 1.42
CA SER A 60 -7.42 -2.81 0.22
C SER A 60 -7.05 -1.59 -0.61
N TYR A 61 -6.67 -0.49 0.04
CA TYR A 61 -6.15 0.69 -0.64
C TYR A 61 -4.81 0.42 -1.34
N LEU A 62 -3.86 -0.23 -0.67
CA LEU A 62 -2.58 -0.58 -1.32
C LEU A 62 -2.77 -1.58 -2.46
N ASP A 63 -3.66 -2.56 -2.30
CA ASP A 63 -4.00 -3.52 -3.34
C ASP A 63 -4.64 -2.81 -4.56
N SER A 64 -5.45 -1.77 -4.35
CA SER A 64 -6.04 -0.99 -5.45
C SER A 64 -4.99 -0.18 -6.23
N LEU A 65 -3.94 0.31 -5.56
CA LEU A 65 -2.79 0.91 -6.26
C LEU A 65 -2.03 -0.11 -7.11
N CYS A 66 -2.12 -1.41 -6.80
CA CYS A 66 -1.42 -2.48 -7.50
C CYS A 66 -2.31 -3.24 -8.51
N SER A 67 -3.57 -2.82 -8.72
CA SER A 67 -4.56 -3.65 -9.42
C SER A 67 -4.25 -3.91 -10.90
N ASN A 68 -3.46 -3.06 -11.54
CA ASN A 68 -3.12 -3.14 -12.97
C ASN A 68 -1.68 -3.64 -13.24
N LEU A 69 -0.98 -4.19 -12.24
CA LEU A 69 0.40 -4.69 -12.41
C LEU A 69 0.56 -5.63 -13.62
N ARG A 70 -0.44 -6.50 -13.88
CA ARG A 70 -0.42 -7.44 -15.02
C ARG A 70 -0.29 -6.74 -16.37
N SER A 71 -0.96 -5.61 -16.57
CA SER A 71 -0.92 -4.83 -17.82
C SER A 71 0.44 -4.20 -18.09
N HIS A 72 1.29 -4.09 -17.06
CA HIS A 72 2.63 -3.51 -17.14
C HIS A 72 3.72 -4.57 -16.94
N THR A 73 3.38 -5.85 -17.07
CA THR A 73 4.30 -6.97 -16.91
C THR A 73 4.55 -7.65 -18.25
N ILE A 74 5.82 -7.91 -18.57
CA ILE A 74 6.21 -8.80 -19.67
C ILE A 74 6.52 -10.17 -19.08
N THR A 75 5.94 -11.23 -19.64
CA THR A 75 6.31 -12.62 -19.32
C THR A 75 7.09 -13.20 -20.50
N ASN A 76 8.32 -13.62 -20.25
CA ASN A 76 9.15 -14.33 -21.21
C ASN A 76 9.14 -15.84 -20.90
N VAL A 77 8.90 -16.68 -21.90
CA VAL A 77 8.94 -18.14 -21.81
C VAL A 77 10.30 -18.59 -22.33
N GLN A 78 11.10 -19.20 -21.46
CA GLN A 78 12.43 -19.69 -21.80
C GLN A 78 12.38 -21.07 -22.47
N SER A 79 13.50 -21.49 -23.08
CA SER A 79 13.59 -22.76 -23.82
C SER A 79 13.45 -24.01 -22.95
N ASN A 80 13.56 -23.88 -21.63
CA ASN A 80 13.38 -24.94 -20.64
C ASN A 80 11.98 -24.93 -19.99
N ASP A 81 11.03 -24.19 -20.56
CA ASP A 81 9.67 -23.96 -20.04
C ASP A 81 9.59 -23.09 -18.77
N ASP A 82 10.72 -22.47 -18.35
CA ASP A 82 10.70 -21.49 -17.28
C ASP A 82 10.07 -20.18 -17.74
N LYS A 83 9.12 -19.67 -16.96
CA LYS A 83 8.50 -18.36 -17.18
C LYS A 83 9.17 -17.32 -16.28
N VAL A 84 9.65 -16.23 -16.86
CA VAL A 84 10.16 -15.07 -16.12
C VAL A 84 9.27 -13.87 -16.40
N SER A 85 8.63 -13.36 -15.36
CA SER A 85 7.79 -12.16 -15.43
C SER A 85 8.56 -10.95 -14.90
N LEU A 86 8.58 -9.85 -15.66
CA LEU A 86 9.25 -8.61 -15.33
C LEU A 86 8.25 -7.45 -15.35
N LEU A 87 8.15 -6.72 -14.25
CA LEU A 87 7.37 -5.48 -14.16
C LEU A 87 8.12 -4.31 -14.81
N LEU A 88 7.49 -3.66 -15.78
CA LEU A 88 7.96 -2.43 -16.39
C LEU A 88 7.60 -1.24 -15.50
N LYS A 89 8.47 -0.90 -14.54
CA LYS A 89 8.21 0.15 -13.53
C LYS A 89 7.78 1.49 -14.13
N GLU A 90 8.47 1.97 -15.16
CA GLU A 90 8.11 3.26 -15.80
C GLU A 90 6.71 3.22 -16.43
N SER A 91 6.39 2.14 -17.14
CA SER A 91 5.05 1.96 -17.72
C SER A 91 3.96 1.92 -16.64
N PHE A 92 4.22 1.23 -15.53
CA PHE A 92 3.32 1.21 -14.38
C PHE A 92 3.15 2.60 -13.75
N LEU A 93 4.24 3.34 -13.54
CA LEU A 93 4.21 4.72 -13.02
C LEU A 93 3.44 5.67 -13.95
N GLU A 94 3.58 5.51 -15.26
CA GLU A 94 2.89 6.32 -16.25
C GLU A 94 1.38 6.07 -16.30
N SER A 95 0.90 4.93 -15.80
CA SER A 95 -0.53 4.62 -15.70
C SER A 95 -1.28 5.52 -14.71
N PHE A 96 -0.57 6.15 -13.77
CA PHE A 96 -1.16 7.04 -12.77
C PHE A 96 -1.29 8.48 -13.29
N PRO A 97 -2.31 9.24 -12.82
CA PRO A 97 -2.41 10.68 -13.08
C PRO A 97 -1.13 11.41 -12.62
N SER A 98 -0.71 12.44 -13.36
CA SER A 98 0.55 13.17 -13.10
C SER A 98 0.69 13.71 -11.67
N ARG A 99 -0.43 14.05 -11.02
CA ARG A 99 -0.47 14.51 -9.63
C ARG A 99 -0.07 13.43 -8.62
N ASP A 100 -0.36 12.17 -8.93
CA ASP A 100 -0.22 11.03 -8.03
C ASP A 100 1.15 10.33 -8.22
N ARG A 101 1.78 10.53 -9.38
CA ARG A 101 3.11 9.99 -9.73
C ARG A 101 4.23 10.31 -8.72
N PRO A 102 4.34 11.50 -8.09
CA PRO A 102 5.37 11.76 -7.10
C PRO A 102 5.33 10.80 -5.92
N PHE A 103 4.14 10.46 -5.43
CA PHE A 103 3.98 9.44 -4.40
C PHE A 103 4.32 8.06 -4.94
N MET A 104 3.78 7.71 -6.11
CA MET A 104 4.00 6.38 -6.70
C MET A 104 5.48 6.10 -6.97
N LYS A 105 6.28 7.11 -7.37
CA LYS A 105 7.73 6.98 -7.53
C LYS A 105 8.41 6.52 -6.24
N HIS A 106 8.06 7.10 -5.10
CA HIS A 106 8.60 6.65 -3.82
C HIS A 106 8.04 5.30 -3.40
N PHE A 107 6.76 5.05 -3.68
CA PHE A 107 6.11 3.80 -3.32
C PHE A 107 6.74 2.59 -4.01
N VAL A 108 7.02 2.67 -5.32
CA VAL A 108 7.62 1.55 -6.10
C VAL A 108 9.08 1.25 -5.74
N ASP A 109 9.72 2.15 -5.01
CA ASP A 109 11.08 1.99 -4.48
C ASP A 109 11.10 1.43 -3.05
N THR A 110 9.92 1.22 -2.44
CA THR A 110 9.85 0.61 -1.11
C THR A 110 10.12 -0.89 -1.15
N GLN A 111 10.75 -1.41 -0.09
CA GLN A 111 10.91 -2.86 0.09
C GLN A 111 9.55 -3.58 0.14
N LEU A 112 8.54 -2.93 0.74
CA LEU A 112 7.18 -3.47 0.80
C LEU A 112 6.62 -3.74 -0.60
N PHE A 113 6.76 -2.77 -1.51
CA PHE A 113 6.32 -2.93 -2.88
C PHE A 113 7.09 -4.04 -3.59
N SER A 114 8.42 -4.07 -3.48
CA SER A 114 9.25 -5.11 -4.10
C SER A 114 8.79 -6.53 -3.71
N VAL A 115 8.63 -6.78 -2.42
CA VAL A 115 8.20 -8.10 -1.90
C VAL A 115 6.79 -8.45 -2.39
N HIS A 116 5.87 -7.49 -2.39
CA HIS A 116 4.52 -7.71 -2.90
C HIS A 116 4.52 -8.02 -4.40
N THR A 117 5.27 -7.26 -5.20
CA THR A 117 5.35 -7.49 -6.64
C THR A 117 5.99 -8.81 -6.97
N ASP A 118 7.05 -9.23 -6.29
CA ASP A 118 7.70 -10.53 -6.53
C ASP A 118 6.71 -11.69 -6.30
N LEU A 119 5.91 -11.59 -5.23
CA LEU A 119 4.84 -12.54 -4.96
C LEU A 119 3.79 -12.54 -6.08
N VAL A 120 3.29 -11.37 -6.50
CA VAL A 120 2.31 -11.25 -7.60
C VAL A 120 2.85 -11.80 -8.92
N LEU A 121 4.08 -11.46 -9.28
CA LEU A 121 4.73 -11.92 -10.51
C LEU A 121 4.93 -13.45 -10.50
N SER A 122 5.17 -14.05 -9.35
CA SER A 122 5.26 -15.52 -9.22
C SER A 122 3.95 -16.23 -9.57
N PHE A 123 2.80 -15.58 -9.39
CA PHE A 123 1.52 -16.14 -9.83
C PHE A 123 1.38 -16.06 -11.35
N PHE A 124 1.82 -14.96 -11.97
CA PHE A 124 1.81 -14.83 -13.44
C PHE A 124 2.73 -15.82 -14.15
N GLN A 125 3.76 -16.33 -13.47
CA GLN A 125 4.64 -17.39 -13.97
C GLN A 125 4.00 -18.78 -13.89
N LYS A 126 2.95 -18.96 -13.07
CA LYS A 126 2.23 -20.23 -12.92
C LYS A 126 1.03 -20.35 -13.85
N GLU A 127 0.55 -19.23 -14.39
CA GLU A 127 -0.39 -19.16 -15.52
C GLU A 127 0.33 -19.50 -16.83
#